data_AF-A0A238BPH7-F1
#
_entry.id   AF-A0A238BPH7-F1
#
_cell.length_a   1.000
_cell.length_b   1.000
_cell.length_c   1.000
_cell.angle_alpha   90.00
_cell.angle_beta   90.00
_cell.angle_gamma   90.00
#
_symmetry.space_group_name_H-M   'P 1'
#
loop_
_entity.id
_entity.type
_entity.pdbx_description
1 polymer ?
#
loop_
_entity_poly.entity_id
_entity_poly.type
_entity_poly.pdbx_seq_one_letter_code
_entity_poly.pdbx_strand_id
1 'polypeptide(L)'
;MLPFAVVYFAEYFINQGLLELLVFDCGHSFGFGQHEQYRWYQVLYQFGVFISRSSTKFIQLQSSSILLIPILQTINATFLFWDALKQFIPHVIVVFIIVFYEGLLGGAAYVNIFRLLHKSEDYPKSLIA
;
A
#
# COMPACT_ATOMS: atom_id res chain seq x y z
N MET A 1 -6.99 -3.43 16.10
CA MET A 1 -5.59 -2.96 16.18
C MET A 1 -4.64 -3.85 15.38
N LEU A 2 -4.62 -5.16 15.62
CA LEU A 2 -3.75 -6.11 14.89
C LEU A 2 -3.83 -6.04 13.34
N PRO A 3 -5.01 -5.99 12.70
CA PRO A 3 -5.09 -5.95 11.24
C PRO A 3 -4.44 -4.68 10.64
N PHE A 4 -4.54 -3.56 11.35
CA PHE A 4 -3.93 -2.29 10.93
C PHE A 4 -2.42 -2.29 11.09
N ALA A 5 -1.92 -2.85 12.19
CA ALA A 5 -0.47 -3.00 12.39
C ALA A 5 0.16 -3.82 11.25
N VAL A 6 -0.51 -4.88 10.78
CA VAL A 6 -0.05 -5.70 9.66
C VAL A 6 -0.04 -4.92 8.34
N VAL A 7 -1.10 -4.15 8.04
CA VAL A 7 -1.14 -3.31 6.82
C VAL A 7 0.02 -2.32 6.82
N TYR A 8 0.17 -1.54 7.89
CA TYR A 8 1.24 -0.54 7.99
C TYR A 8 2.62 -1.19 7.95
N PHE A 9 2.81 -2.30 8.65
CA PHE A 9 4.06 -3.04 8.59
C PHE A 9 4.39 -3.46 7.15
N ALA A 10 3.41 -4.02 6.42
CA ALA A 10 3.59 -4.42 5.03
C ALA A 10 3.85 -3.21 4.11
N GLU A 11 3.15 -2.08 4.28
CA GLU A 11 3.42 -0.82 3.54
C GLU A 11 4.86 -0.35 3.73
N TYR A 12 5.35 -0.28 4.98
CA TYR A 12 6.71 0.16 5.26
C TYR A 12 7.75 -0.86 4.79
N PHE A 13 7.46 -2.15 4.92
CA PHE A 13 8.34 -3.21 4.44
C PHE A 13 8.51 -3.17 2.92
N ILE A 14 7.43 -2.93 2.17
CA ILE A 14 7.51 -2.73 0.72
C ILE A 14 8.28 -1.45 0.41
N ASN A 15 7.85 -0.31 0.97
CA ASN A 15 8.35 1.00 0.57
C ASN A 15 9.81 1.29 0.94
N GLN A 16 10.26 0.82 2.10
CA GLN A 16 11.61 1.07 2.61
C GLN A 16 12.52 -0.17 2.54
N GLY A 17 11.94 -1.37 2.42
CA GLY A 17 12.71 -2.61 2.30
C GLY A 17 12.82 -3.07 0.85
N LEU A 18 11.68 -3.42 0.25
CA LEU A 18 11.66 -4.15 -1.03
C LEU A 18 11.96 -3.27 -2.24
N LEU A 19 11.43 -2.05 -2.29
CA LEU A 19 11.60 -1.17 -3.45
C LEU A 19 13.06 -0.78 -3.70
N GLU A 20 13.90 -0.75 -2.67
CA GLU A 20 15.34 -0.49 -2.81
C GLU A 20 16.09 -1.65 -3.46
N LEU A 21 15.58 -2.87 -3.29
CA LEU A 21 16.16 -4.11 -3.85
C LEU A 21 15.68 -4.37 -5.28
N LEU A 22 14.54 -3.80 -5.69
CA LEU A 22 13.94 -3.98 -7.01
C LEU A 22 14.56 -3.05 -8.06
N VAL A 23 15.80 -3.37 -8.43
CA VAL A 23 16.59 -2.66 -9.45
C VAL A 23 16.53 -3.41 -10.78
N PHE A 24 16.18 -2.69 -11.85
CA PHE A 24 16.15 -3.22 -13.21
C PHE A 24 17.23 -2.56 -14.09
N ASP A 25 17.76 -3.30 -15.06
CA ASP A 25 18.70 -2.77 -16.05
C ASP A 25 18.06 -1.72 -16.96
N CYS A 26 18.87 -0.81 -17.52
CA CYS A 26 18.39 0.26 -18.41
C CYS A 26 17.54 -0.25 -19.59
N GLY A 27 17.82 -1.45 -20.11
CA GLY A 27 17.04 -2.05 -21.20
C GLY A 27 15.63 -2.50 -20.80
N HIS A 28 15.42 -2.81 -19.52
CA HIS A 28 14.16 -3.29 -18.95
C HIS A 28 13.43 -2.21 -18.13
N SER A 29 13.99 -1.01 -18.11
CA SER A 29 13.55 0.07 -17.24
C SER A 29 13.38 1.43 -17.93
N PHE A 30 12.86 1.45 -19.17
CA PHE A 30 12.66 2.67 -19.97
C PHE A 30 13.89 3.59 -20.09
N GLY A 31 15.11 3.07 -19.87
CA GLY A 31 16.33 3.87 -19.79
C GLY A 31 16.55 4.63 -18.47
N PHE A 32 15.72 4.39 -17.45
CA PHE A 32 15.87 4.98 -16.12
C PHE A 32 17.04 4.34 -15.34
N GLY A 33 17.87 5.19 -14.73
CA GLY A 33 18.86 4.73 -13.76
C GLY A 33 18.22 4.23 -12.46
N GLN A 34 18.96 3.48 -11.65
CA GLN A 34 18.49 2.91 -10.38
C GLN A 34 17.83 3.93 -9.44
N HIS A 35 18.44 5.12 -9.29
CA HIS A 35 17.88 6.18 -8.44
C HIS A 35 16.58 6.78 -9.01
N GLU A 36 16.43 6.81 -10.33
CA GLU A 36 15.22 7.33 -10.98
C GLU A 36 14.06 6.34 -10.83
N GLN A 37 14.34 5.03 -10.95
CA GLN A 37 13.36 3.98 -10.70
C GLN A 37 12.76 4.08 -9.29
N TYR A 38 13.62 4.22 -8.28
CA TYR A 38 13.19 4.36 -6.89
C TYR A 38 12.31 5.59 -6.66
N ARG A 39 12.69 6.74 -7.23
CA ARG A 39 11.89 7.96 -7.18
C ARG A 39 10.52 7.77 -7.83
N TRP A 40 10.46 7.09 -8.96
CA TRP A 40 9.21 6.78 -9.63
C TRP A 40 8.33 5.84 -8.82
N TYR A 41 8.89 4.83 -8.15
CA TYR A 41 8.12 3.99 -7.23
C TYR A 41 7.47 4.83 -6.13
N GLN A 42 8.23 5.72 -5.48
CA GLN A 42 7.70 6.60 -4.43
C GLN A 42 6.59 7.53 -4.95
N VAL A 43 6.78 8.11 -6.14
CA VAL A 43 5.77 8.99 -6.76
C VAL A 43 4.49 8.22 -7.05
N LEU A 44 4.59 7.03 -7.65
CA LEU A 44 3.43 6.20 -7.96
C LEU A 44 2.69 5.73 -6.72
N TYR A 45 3.43 5.33 -5.67
CA TYR A 45 2.86 4.98 -4.38
C TYR A 45 2.05 6.15 -3.81
N GLN A 46 2.66 7.34 -3.71
CA GLN A 46 2.01 8.53 -3.16
C GLN A 46 0.82 8.98 -4.02
N PHE A 47 0.91 8.81 -5.34
CA PHE A 47 -0.18 9.09 -6.26
C PHE A 47 -1.37 8.14 -6.04
N GLY A 48 -1.11 6.85 -5.82
CA GLY A 48 -2.13 5.87 -5.44
C GLY A 48 -2.80 6.23 -4.10
N VAL A 49 -2.01 6.54 -3.07
CA VAL A 49 -2.53 6.98 -1.77
C VAL A 49 -3.38 8.24 -1.92
N PHE A 50 -2.93 9.20 -2.72
CA PHE A 50 -3.64 10.44 -2.99
C PHE A 50 -5.00 10.20 -3.66
N ILE A 51 -5.05 9.37 -4.70
CA ILE A 51 -6.29 9.00 -5.39
C ILE A 51 -7.24 8.32 -4.41
N SER A 52 -6.74 7.34 -3.66
CA SER A 52 -7.54 6.57 -2.70
C SER A 52 -8.15 7.48 -1.63
N ARG A 53 -7.35 8.37 -1.02
CA ARG A 53 -7.82 9.34 -0.02
C ARG A 53 -8.80 10.35 -0.61
N SER A 54 -8.56 10.84 -1.82
CA SER A 54 -9.45 11.79 -2.49
C SER A 54 -10.80 11.16 -2.88
N SER A 55 -10.78 9.88 -3.25
CA SER A 55 -11.98 9.11 -3.64
C SER A 55 -12.89 8.80 -2.46
N THR A 56 -12.36 8.77 -1.23
CA THR A 56 -13.12 8.49 0.01
C THR A 56 -14.39 9.32 0.17
N LYS A 57 -14.38 10.57 -0.31
CA LYS A 57 -15.55 11.47 -0.19
C LYS A 57 -16.71 11.06 -1.11
N PHE A 58 -16.42 10.32 -2.18
CA PHE A 58 -17.37 9.91 -3.22
C PHE A 58 -17.70 8.41 -3.19
N ILE A 59 -16.73 7.55 -2.83
CA ILE A 59 -16.89 6.09 -2.77
C ILE A 59 -16.61 5.62 -1.36
N GLN A 60 -17.68 5.35 -0.61
CA GLN A 60 -17.57 4.78 0.73
C GLN A 60 -17.34 3.27 0.62
N LEU A 61 -16.12 2.82 0.91
CA LEU A 61 -15.80 1.39 0.95
C LEU A 61 -16.50 0.72 2.12
N GLN A 62 -17.19 -0.38 1.81
CA GLN A 62 -18.07 -1.13 2.72
C GLN A 62 -17.30 -1.80 3.86
N SER A 63 -17.99 -1.97 5.00
CA SER A 63 -17.40 -2.45 6.27
C SER A 63 -16.73 -3.84 6.21
N SER A 64 -17.00 -4.64 5.17
CA SER A 64 -16.39 -5.97 4.95
C SER A 64 -14.93 -5.91 4.46
N SER A 65 -14.45 -4.77 3.96
CA SER A 65 -13.10 -4.64 3.42
C SER A 65 -12.01 -4.55 4.50
N ILE A 66 -12.38 -4.40 5.78
CA ILE A 66 -11.43 -4.28 6.92
C ILE A 66 -10.47 -5.48 7.01
N LEU A 67 -10.96 -6.68 6.73
CA LEU A 67 -10.18 -7.91 6.85
C LEU A 67 -9.52 -8.30 5.51
N LEU A 68 -10.04 -7.78 4.40
CA LEU A 68 -9.57 -8.09 3.06
C LEU A 68 -8.31 -7.27 2.70
N ILE A 69 -8.25 -6.00 3.12
CA ILE A 69 -7.08 -5.12 2.88
C ILE A 69 -5.76 -5.69 3.47
N PRO A 70 -5.67 -6.11 4.76
CA PRO A 70 -4.44 -6.70 5.29
C PRO A 70 -4.01 -7.97 4.56
N ILE A 71 -4.97 -8.80 4.13
CA ILE A 71 -4.68 -10.02 3.37
C ILE A 71 -4.05 -9.65 2.02
N LEU A 72 -4.68 -8.73 1.28
CA LEU A 72 -4.16 -8.27 -0.01
C LEU A 72 -2.79 -7.59 0.13
N GLN A 73 -2.60 -6.77 1.16
CA GLN A 73 -1.33 -6.10 1.43
C GLN A 73 -0.21 -7.12 1.72
N THR A 74 -0.51 -8.15 2.50
CA THR A 74 0.45 -9.23 2.82
C THR A 74 0.80 -10.05 1.58
N ILE A 75 -0.18 -10.31 0.71
CA ILE A 75 0.05 -11.01 -0.57
C ILE A 75 0.96 -10.16 -1.46
N ASN A 76 0.70 -8.86 -1.60
CA ASN A 76 1.56 -7.94 -2.36
C ASN A 76 2.98 -7.91 -1.82
N ALA A 77 3.15 -7.79 -0.50
CA ALA A 77 4.46 -7.80 0.15
C ALA A 77 5.22 -9.10 -0.12
N THR A 78 4.54 -10.24 -0.01
CA THR A 78 5.16 -11.55 -0.25
C THR A 78 5.54 -11.72 -1.72
N PHE A 79 4.70 -11.25 -2.64
CA PHE A 79 4.97 -11.30 -4.08
C PHE A 79 6.19 -10.45 -4.45
N LEU A 80 6.23 -9.19 -4.01
CA LEU A 80 7.38 -8.30 -4.25
C LEU A 80 8.65 -8.80 -3.55
N PHE A 81 8.52 -9.44 -2.39
CA PHE A 81 9.66 -10.05 -1.69
C PHE A 81 10.24 -11.21 -2.50
N TRP A 82 9.38 -12.06 -3.05
CA TRP A 82 9.84 -13.14 -3.93
C TRP A 82 10.51 -12.60 -5.19
N ASP A 83 9.98 -11.50 -5.75
CA ASP A 83 10.59 -10.84 -6.89
C ASP A 83 11.94 -10.21 -6.53
N ALA A 84 12.08 -9.59 -5.36
CA ALA A 84 13.37 -9.08 -4.89
C ALA A 84 14.43 -10.20 -4.73
N LEU A 85 14.01 -11.43 -4.42
CA LEU A 85 14.92 -12.58 -4.25
C LEU A 85 15.28 -13.28 -5.58
N LYS A 86 14.37 -13.30 -6.55
CA LYS A 86 14.51 -14.10 -7.78
C LYS A 86 14.60 -13.27 -9.05
N GLN A 87 14.27 -11.98 -8.98
CA GLN A 87 14.17 -11.03 -10.11
C GLN A 87 13.46 -11.67 -11.31
N PHE A 88 12.26 -12.20 -11.07
CA PHE A 88 11.52 -12.93 -12.11
C PHE A 88 10.66 -12.01 -12.97
N ILE A 89 10.33 -10.81 -12.47
CA ILE A 89 9.64 -9.80 -13.25
C ILE A 89 10.56 -9.29 -14.36
N PRO A 90 10.15 -9.35 -15.63
CA PRO A 90 11.02 -8.97 -16.74
C PRO A 90 11.05 -7.45 -17.00
N HIS A 91 10.11 -6.68 -16.43
CA HIS A 91 9.97 -5.26 -16.75
C HIS A 91 9.44 -4.42 -15.58
N VAL A 92 10.01 -3.23 -15.38
CA VAL A 92 9.70 -2.31 -14.27
C VAL A 92 8.22 -1.89 -14.18
N ILE A 93 7.52 -1.85 -15.32
CA ILE A 93 6.08 -1.48 -15.42
C ILE A 93 5.22 -2.35 -14.50
N VAL A 94 5.53 -3.64 -14.39
CA VAL A 94 4.74 -4.54 -13.54
C VAL A 94 4.86 -4.12 -12.09
N VAL A 95 6.07 -3.78 -11.64
CA VAL A 95 6.31 -3.25 -10.29
C VAL A 95 5.60 -1.90 -10.13
N PHE A 96 5.63 -1.01 -11.12
CA PHE A 96 4.90 0.27 -11.09
C PHE A 96 3.40 0.10 -10.86
N ILE A 97 2.77 -0.86 -11.54
CA ILE A 97 1.34 -1.15 -11.38
C ILE A 97 1.07 -1.70 -9.96
N ILE A 98 1.93 -2.60 -9.47
CA ILE A 98 1.77 -3.18 -8.13
C ILE A 98 1.93 -2.11 -7.04
N VAL A 99 2.93 -1.22 -7.16
CA VAL A 99 3.18 -0.14 -6.20
C VAL A 99 2.05 0.88 -6.20
N PHE A 100 1.52 1.21 -7.38
CA PHE A 100 0.33 2.06 -7.48
C PHE A 100 -0.88 1.41 -6.80
N TYR A 101 -1.11 0.12 -7.04
CA TYR A 101 -2.17 -0.65 -6.38
C TYR A 101 -1.99 -0.74 -4.86
N GLU A 102 -0.76 -0.92 -4.40
CA GLU A 102 -0.38 -0.93 -3.00
C GLU A 102 -0.72 0.40 -2.30
N GLY A 103 -0.40 1.53 -2.94
CA GLY A 103 -0.81 2.85 -2.47
C GLY A 103 -2.34 3.03 -2.39
N LEU A 104 -3.09 2.45 -3.33
CA LEU A 104 -4.56 2.47 -3.28
C LEU A 104 -5.11 1.73 -2.04
N LEU A 105 -4.56 0.54 -1.76
CA LEU A 105 -4.92 -0.27 -0.58
C LEU A 105 -4.56 0.43 0.74
N GLY A 106 -3.39 1.04 0.81
CA GLY A 106 -2.95 1.85 1.95
C GLY A 106 -3.90 3.01 2.27
N GLY A 107 -4.28 3.77 1.23
CA GLY A 107 -5.29 4.81 1.36
C GLY A 107 -6.66 4.28 1.82
N ALA A 108 -7.06 3.10 1.36
CA ALA A 108 -8.33 2.48 1.75
C ALA A 108 -8.32 1.96 3.20
N ALA A 109 -7.16 1.51 3.69
CA ALA A 109 -6.97 1.14 5.09
C ALA A 109 -7.21 2.34 6.02
N TYR A 110 -6.71 3.52 5.63
CA TYR A 110 -6.87 4.76 6.39
C TYR A 110 -8.33 5.15 6.60
N VAL A 111 -9.16 5.08 5.55
CA VAL A 111 -10.61 5.37 5.62
C VAL A 111 -11.30 4.47 6.65
N ASN A 112 -10.95 3.18 6.63
CA ASN A 112 -11.54 2.21 7.54
C ASN A 112 -11.18 2.50 9.00
N ILE A 113 -9.95 2.95 9.26
CA ILE A 113 -9.52 3.39 10.60
C ILE A 113 -10.31 4.61 11.04
N PHE A 114 -10.45 5.60 10.16
CA PHE A 114 -11.18 6.83 10.46
C PHE A 114 -12.64 6.56 10.85
N ARG A 115 -13.30 5.64 10.13
CA ARG A 115 -14.67 5.21 10.45
C ARG A 115 -14.78 4.50 11.80
N LEU A 116 -13.80 3.65 12.14
CA LEU A 116 -13.77 2.99 13.45
C LEU A 116 -13.54 3.98 14.59
N LEU A 117 -12.67 4.98 14.39
CA LEU A 117 -12.44 6.05 15.35
C LEU A 117 -13.72 6.88 15.59
N HIS A 118 -14.39 7.32 14.52
CA HIS A 118 -15.64 8.08 14.63
C HIS A 118 -16.76 7.28 15.31
N LYS A 119 -16.86 5.98 15.02
CA LYS A 119 -17.83 5.11 15.68
C LYS A 119 -17.50 4.88 17.16
N SER A 120 -16.22 4.88 17.54
CA SER A 120 -15.80 4.72 18.94
C SER A 120 -16.05 5.97 19.78
N GLU A 121 -16.02 7.15 19.17
CA GLU A 121 -16.26 8.43 19.85
C GLU A 121 -17.76 8.66 20.16
N ASP A 122 -18.65 7.95 19.46
CA ASP A 122 -20.11 7.98 19.67
C ASP A 122 -20.60 7.04 20.79
N TYR A 123 -19.69 6.33 21.49
CA TYR A 123 -20.06 5.63 22.72
C TYR A 123 -20.22 6.66 23.86
N PRO A 124 -21.40 6.78 24.49
CA PRO A 124 -21.58 7.70 25.60
C PRO A 124 -20.61 7.31 26.73
N LYS A 125 -19.83 8.27 27.19
CA LYS A 125 -18.87 8.18 28.31
C LYS A 125 -19.52 7.81 29.67
N SER A 126 -20.77 7.32 29.68
CA SER A 126 -21.55 7.00 30.87
C SER A 126 -21.44 5.53 31.33
N LEU A 127 -20.60 4.70 30.70
CA LEU A 127 -20.45 3.29 31.07
C LEU A 127 -19.08 2.91 31.69
N ILE A 128 -18.22 3.89 31.99
CA ILE A 128 -16.87 3.67 32.54
C ILE A 128 -16.63 4.51 33.83
N ALA A 129 -17.67 4.94 34.53
CA ALA A 129 -17.54 5.58 35.85
C ALA A 129 -18.40 4.86 36.88
#